data_AF-A0A7J4JDF0-F1
#
_entry.id   AF-A0A7J4JDF0-F1
#
_cell.length_a   1.000
_cell.length_b   1.000
_cell.length_c   1.000
_cell.angle_alpha   90.00
_cell.angle_beta   90.00
_cell.angle_gamma   90.00
#
_symmetry.space_group_name_H-M   'P 1'
#
loop_
_entity.id
_entity.type
_entity.pdbx_description
1 polymer ?
#
loop_
_entity_poly.entity_id
_entity_poly.type
_entity_poly.pdbx_seq_one_letter_code
_entity_poly.pdbx_strand_id
1 'polypeptide(L)'
;MAKPSEDRFFLLLLVAVLGRLLLLPLPSIKPILPIIVFTALSLGLDQGLLMAFLGFFLSNLVIDAISGYGFGSWTIYQVLGGALAAYTATLVAGRRPVTSMDLVNATLPGTLVFELTINFGSAGGLDIEYFLGSLPFALAHLAGNLVFAVLLSGFLPKTSH
;
A
#
# COMPACT_ATOMS: atom_id res chain seq x y z
N MET A 1 22.64 17.04 1.98
CA MET A 1 21.98 16.42 3.13
C MET A 1 20.50 16.58 2.88
N ALA A 2 19.79 15.51 2.54
CA ALA A 2 18.36 15.59 2.24
C ALA A 2 17.62 16.07 3.51
N LYS A 3 16.48 16.73 3.37
CA LYS A 3 15.69 17.11 4.55
C LYS A 3 15.28 15.83 5.31
N PRO A 4 15.11 15.84 6.64
CA PRO A 4 14.76 14.63 7.41
C PRO A 4 13.55 13.82 6.90
N SER A 5 12.65 14.46 6.16
CA SER A 5 11.51 13.82 5.47
C SER A 5 11.90 13.02 4.22
N GLU A 6 12.89 13.49 3.46
CA GLU A 6 13.34 12.86 2.20
C GLU A 6 14.10 11.56 2.48
N ASP A 7 15.03 11.57 3.44
CA ASP A 7 15.76 10.36 3.86
C ASP A 7 14.79 9.27 4.35
N ARG A 8 13.76 9.67 5.10
CA ARG A 8 12.73 8.75 5.59
C ARG A 8 11.90 8.15 4.47
N PHE A 9 11.54 8.96 3.47
CA PHE A 9 10.79 8.48 2.32
C PHE A 9 11.56 7.38 1.57
N PHE A 10 12.83 7.60 1.24
CA PHE A 10 13.63 6.61 0.51
C PHE A 10 13.84 5.33 1.30
N LEU A 11 14.01 5.42 2.62
CA LEU A 11 14.08 4.23 3.47
C LEU A 11 12.77 3.43 3.43
N LEU A 12 11.62 4.10 3.56
CA LEU A 12 10.31 3.43 3.47
C LEU A 12 10.07 2.82 2.09
N LEU A 13 10.51 3.49 1.02
CA LEU A 13 10.41 2.98 -0.34
C LEU A 13 11.25 1.71 -0.51
N LEU A 14 12.48 1.73 0.01
CA LEU A 14 13.35 0.56 0.00
C LEU A 14 12.70 -0.62 0.75
N VAL A 15 12.17 -0.37 1.95
CA VAL A 15 11.47 -1.41 2.74
C VAL A 15 10.23 -1.93 2.01
N ALA A 16 9.46 -1.06 1.35
CA ALA A 16 8.28 -1.46 0.60
C ALA A 16 8.63 -2.37 -0.59
N VAL A 17 9.63 -1.99 -1.38
CA VAL A 17 10.08 -2.76 -2.55
C VAL A 17 10.72 -4.07 -2.11
N LEU A 18 11.72 -4.03 -1.21
CA LEU A 18 12.40 -5.24 -0.73
C LEU A 18 11.45 -6.16 0.03
N GLY A 19 10.59 -5.62 0.89
CA GLY A 19 9.60 -6.41 1.61
C GLY A 19 8.65 -7.15 0.67
N ARG A 20 8.24 -6.51 -0.42
CA ARG A 20 7.44 -7.17 -1.46
C ARG A 20 8.22 -8.27 -2.20
N LEU A 21 9.51 -8.05 -2.47
CA LEU A 21 10.36 -9.04 -3.14
C LEU A 21 10.65 -10.25 -2.24
N LEU A 22 10.95 -10.02 -0.97
CA LEU A 22 11.23 -11.08 0.02
C LEU A 22 10.02 -11.98 0.27
N LEU A 23 8.82 -11.43 0.15
CA LEU A 23 7.56 -12.17 0.34
C LEU A 23 6.97 -12.72 -0.96
N LEU A 24 7.72 -12.71 -2.08
CA LEU A 24 7.28 -13.36 -3.33
C LEU A 24 6.76 -14.80 -3.14
N PRO A 25 7.37 -15.66 -2.28
CA PRO A 25 6.86 -17.01 -2.05
C PRO A 25 5.50 -17.07 -1.33
N LEU A 26 5.08 -15.98 -0.67
CA LEU A 26 3.82 -15.89 0.06
C LEU A 26 2.82 -15.08 -0.78
N PRO A 27 1.99 -15.74 -1.61
CA PRO A 27 1.01 -15.02 -2.41
C PRO A 27 0.08 -14.23 -1.48
N SER A 28 -0.30 -13.04 -1.94
CA SER A 28 -1.20 -12.14 -1.23
C SER A 28 -0.75 -11.58 0.13
N ILE A 29 0.51 -11.75 0.54
CA ILE A 29 1.04 -11.12 1.76
C ILE A 29 2.16 -10.17 1.37
N LYS A 30 1.88 -8.86 1.34
CA LYS A 30 2.83 -7.82 0.86
C LYS A 30 2.73 -6.56 1.72
N PRO A 31 3.84 -6.01 2.26
CA PRO A 31 3.80 -4.87 3.18
C PRO A 31 3.59 -3.52 2.48
N ILE A 32 3.54 -3.50 1.14
CA ILE A 32 3.58 -2.26 0.36
C ILE A 32 2.40 -1.32 0.65
N LEU A 33 1.18 -1.84 0.77
CA LEU A 33 0.00 -1.02 1.03
C LEU A 33 0.01 -0.40 2.44
N PRO A 34 0.29 -1.15 3.52
CA PRO A 34 0.52 -0.57 4.84
C PRO A 34 1.61 0.50 4.87
N ILE A 35 2.68 0.33 4.09
CA ILE A 35 3.75 1.34 4.00
C ILE A 35 3.29 2.59 3.26
N ILE A 36 2.46 2.46 2.22
CA ILE A 36 1.82 3.61 1.54
C ILE A 36 0.95 4.39 2.53
N VAL A 37 0.10 3.70 3.30
CA VAL A 37 -0.76 4.30 4.34
C VAL A 37 0.09 4.97 5.42
N PHE A 38 1.12 4.27 5.91
CA PHE A 38 2.09 4.83 6.87
C PHE A 38 2.73 6.10 6.33
N THR A 39 3.16 6.10 5.07
CA THR A 39 3.81 7.23 4.43
C THR A 39 2.86 8.42 4.32
N ALA A 40 1.62 8.18 3.91
CA ALA A 40 0.58 9.23 3.85
C ALA A 40 0.32 9.87 5.21
N LEU A 41 0.23 9.05 6.26
CA LEU A 41 -0.01 9.50 7.63
C LEU A 41 1.18 10.21 8.28
N SER A 42 2.42 9.80 7.94
CA SER A 42 3.64 10.29 8.60
C SER A 42 4.35 11.41 7.85
N LEU A 43 4.27 11.42 6.52
CA LEU A 43 4.96 12.36 5.64
C LEU A 43 4.01 13.20 4.78
N GLY A 44 2.69 12.96 4.88
CA GLY A 44 1.65 13.69 4.15
C GLY A 44 1.18 12.99 2.88
N LEU A 45 0.03 13.44 2.37
CA LEU A 45 -0.65 12.82 1.23
C LEU A 45 0.26 12.70 0.00
N ASP A 46 0.94 13.78 -0.40
CA ASP A 46 1.78 13.81 -1.60
C ASP A 46 2.87 12.73 -1.58
N GLN A 47 3.46 12.49 -0.40
CA GLN A 47 4.46 11.44 -0.21
C GLN A 47 3.81 10.05 -0.24
N GLY A 48 2.60 9.90 0.30
CA GLY A 48 1.82 8.66 0.15
C GLY A 48 1.47 8.34 -1.31
N LEU A 49 1.09 9.35 -2.10
CA LEU A 49 0.81 9.20 -3.54
C LEU A 49 2.08 8.82 -4.31
N LEU A 50 3.20 9.48 -4.02
CA LEU A 50 4.48 9.15 -4.62
C LEU A 50 4.94 7.74 -4.24
N MET A 51 4.74 7.32 -2.99
CA MET A 51 5.02 5.96 -2.52
C MET A 51 4.17 4.92 -3.26
N ALA A 52 2.89 5.20 -3.52
CA ALA A 52 2.03 4.30 -4.29
C ALA A 52 2.57 4.12 -5.71
N PHE A 53 2.93 5.21 -6.38
CA PHE A 53 3.52 5.16 -7.72
C PHE A 53 4.85 4.40 -7.72
N LEU A 54 5.86 4.89 -7.00
CA LEU A 54 7.20 4.31 -7.02
C LEU A 54 7.22 2.89 -6.45
N GLY A 55 6.50 2.64 -5.36
CA GLY A 55 6.44 1.34 -4.71
C GLY A 55 5.95 0.27 -5.66
N PHE A 56 4.76 0.44 -6.26
CA PHE A 56 4.22 -0.56 -7.18
C PHE A 56 4.98 -0.62 -8.50
N PHE A 57 5.33 0.54 -9.08
CA PHE A 57 6.06 0.59 -10.36
C PHE A 57 7.42 -0.09 -10.27
N LEU A 58 8.25 0.29 -9.29
CA LEU A 58 9.60 -0.28 -9.15
C LEU A 58 9.57 -1.75 -8.76
N SER A 59 8.70 -2.14 -7.82
CA SER A 59 8.61 -3.55 -7.44
C SER A 59 8.09 -4.42 -8.58
N ASN A 60 7.13 -3.95 -9.39
CA ASN A 60 6.69 -4.66 -10.59
C ASN A 60 7.82 -4.79 -11.61
N LEU A 61 8.56 -3.71 -11.86
CA LEU A 61 9.69 -3.71 -12.79
C LEU A 61 10.77 -4.71 -12.37
N VAL A 62 11.12 -4.75 -11.08
CA VAL A 62 12.13 -5.70 -10.56
C VAL A 62 11.62 -7.13 -10.61
N ILE A 63 10.35 -7.38 -10.25
CA ILE A 63 9.76 -8.72 -10.36
C ILE A 63 9.77 -9.18 -11.82
N ASP A 64 9.39 -8.31 -12.74
CA ASP A 64 9.37 -8.60 -14.17
C ASP A 64 10.76 -8.98 -14.70
N ALA A 65 11.79 -8.22 -14.30
CA ALA A 65 13.17 -8.52 -14.67
C ALA A 65 13.66 -9.88 -14.15
N ILE A 66 13.11 -10.38 -13.03
CA ILE A 66 13.54 -11.64 -12.39
C ILE A 66 12.70 -12.83 -12.86
N SER A 67 11.39 -12.67 -13.04
CA SER A 67 10.44 -13.77 -13.32
C SER A 67 9.88 -13.77 -14.73
N GLY A 68 10.02 -12.68 -15.49
CA GLY A 68 9.33 -12.46 -16.77
C GLY A 68 7.83 -12.16 -16.63
N TYR A 69 7.32 -12.06 -15.39
CA TYR A 69 5.91 -11.80 -15.08
C TYR A 69 5.81 -10.90 -13.84
N GLY A 70 5.95 -9.59 -14.04
CA GLY A 70 5.80 -8.60 -12.97
C GLY A 70 5.15 -7.30 -13.40
N PHE A 71 5.33 -6.92 -14.67
CA PHE A 71 4.82 -5.68 -15.22
C PHE A 71 3.67 -5.96 -16.21
N GLY A 72 2.57 -5.25 -16.04
CA GLY A 72 1.39 -5.42 -16.88
C GLY A 72 0.34 -4.35 -16.63
N SER A 73 -0.81 -4.46 -17.30
CA SER A 73 -1.92 -3.51 -17.18
C SER A 73 -2.42 -3.38 -15.73
N TRP A 74 -2.31 -4.43 -14.92
CA TRP A 74 -2.64 -4.38 -13.48
C TRP A 74 -1.81 -3.35 -12.70
N THR A 75 -0.62 -2.97 -13.18
CA THR A 75 0.25 -1.98 -12.51
C THR A 75 -0.45 -0.63 -12.36
N ILE A 76 -1.22 -0.19 -13.36
CA ILE A 76 -1.92 1.10 -13.28
C ILE A 76 -2.99 1.07 -12.18
N TYR A 77 -3.68 -0.06 -12.00
CA TYR A 77 -4.71 -0.23 -11.00
C TYR A 77 -4.13 -0.44 -9.60
N GLN A 78 -2.95 -1.04 -9.49
CA GLN A 78 -2.19 -1.09 -8.24
C GLN A 78 -1.77 0.30 -7.77
N VAL A 79 -1.20 1.10 -8.67
CA VAL A 79 -0.84 2.50 -8.37
C VAL A 79 -2.07 3.30 -7.99
N LEU A 80 -3.16 3.21 -8.78
CA LEU A 80 -4.40 3.92 -8.50
C LEU A 80 -5.02 3.49 -7.16
N GLY A 81 -5.12 2.18 -6.91
CA GLY A 81 -5.64 1.65 -5.65
C GLY A 81 -4.79 2.07 -4.45
N GLY A 82 -3.47 2.07 -4.58
CA GLY A 82 -2.55 2.54 -3.55
C GLY A 82 -2.69 4.04 -3.29
N ALA A 83 -2.83 4.85 -4.34
CA ALA A 83 -3.07 6.28 -4.25
C ALA A 83 -4.40 6.59 -3.54
N LEU A 84 -5.47 5.86 -3.89
CA LEU A 84 -6.75 5.96 -3.21
C LEU A 84 -6.64 5.52 -1.74
N ALA A 85 -5.87 4.47 -1.43
CA ALA A 85 -5.62 4.05 -0.05
C ALA A 85 -4.90 5.15 0.75
N ALA A 86 -3.86 5.79 0.18
CA ALA A 86 -3.19 6.94 0.79
C ALA A 86 -4.17 8.09 1.07
N TYR A 87 -5.05 8.40 0.11
CA TYR A 87 -6.07 9.41 0.26
C TYR A 87 -7.06 9.06 1.40
N THR A 88 -7.61 7.84 1.41
CA THR A 88 -8.51 7.40 2.48
C THR A 88 -7.87 7.46 3.86
N ALA A 89 -6.56 7.17 3.96
CA ALA A 89 -5.83 7.26 5.22
C ALA A 89 -5.83 8.67 5.78
N THR A 90 -5.57 9.66 4.93
CA THR A 90 -5.57 11.08 5.34
C THR A 90 -6.97 11.58 5.71
N LEU A 91 -8.02 11.05 5.08
CA LEU A 91 -9.40 11.33 5.50
C LEU A 91 -9.73 10.74 6.87
N VAL A 92 -9.29 9.52 7.16
CA VAL A 92 -9.49 8.85 8.45
C VAL A 92 -8.75 9.57 9.58
N ALA A 93 -7.52 10.04 9.31
CA ALA A 93 -6.76 10.84 10.27
C ALA A 93 -7.32 12.26 10.42
N GLY A 94 -7.89 12.84 9.36
CA GLY A 94 -8.39 14.21 9.38
C GLY A 94 -7.29 15.22 9.71
N ARG A 95 -7.63 16.23 10.53
CA ARG A 95 -6.67 17.28 10.97
C ARG A 95 -6.10 17.06 12.37
N ARG A 96 -6.30 15.88 12.97
CA ARG A 96 -5.86 15.60 14.35
C ARG A 96 -4.49 14.91 14.37
N PRO A 97 -3.77 14.97 15.50
CA PRO A 97 -2.57 14.18 15.73
C PRO A 97 -2.78 12.70 15.40
N VAL A 98 -1.85 12.12 14.64
CA VAL A 98 -1.91 10.71 14.25
C VAL A 98 -1.40 9.83 15.38
N THR A 99 -2.17 8.80 15.71
CA THR A 99 -1.85 7.78 16.70
C THR A 99 -1.45 6.47 16.03
N SER A 100 -0.79 5.58 16.77
CA SER A 100 -0.47 4.23 16.29
C SER A 100 -1.72 3.44 15.84
N MET A 101 -2.87 3.68 16.48
CA MET A 101 -4.13 3.01 16.11
C MET A 101 -4.70 3.53 14.78
N ASP A 102 -4.38 4.77 14.40
CA ASP A 102 -4.86 5.36 13.15
C ASP A 102 -4.29 4.63 11.93
N LEU A 103 -3.10 4.06 12.02
CA LEU A 103 -2.54 3.24 10.95
C LEU A 103 -3.39 1.99 10.69
N VAL A 104 -3.79 1.28 11.75
CA VAL A 104 -4.65 0.10 11.63
C VAL A 104 -6.02 0.49 11.09
N ASN A 105 -6.62 1.55 11.68
CA ASN A 105 -7.92 2.07 11.28
C ASN A 105 -7.96 2.59 9.83
N ALA A 106 -6.85 3.13 9.33
CA ALA A 106 -6.72 3.58 7.94
C ALA A 106 -6.40 2.44 6.97
N THR A 107 -5.63 1.44 7.40
CA THR A 107 -5.23 0.31 6.56
C THR A 107 -6.41 -0.57 6.18
N LEU A 108 -7.40 -0.74 7.06
CA LEU A 108 -8.62 -1.50 6.77
C LEU A 108 -9.39 -0.93 5.55
N PRO A 109 -9.93 0.31 5.57
CA PRO A 109 -10.62 0.89 4.43
C PRO A 109 -9.69 1.08 3.23
N GLY A 110 -8.42 1.42 3.44
CA GLY A 110 -7.43 1.51 2.36
C GLY A 110 -7.24 0.18 1.61
N THR A 111 -7.23 -0.94 2.32
CA THR A 111 -7.17 -2.27 1.69
C THR A 111 -8.43 -2.57 0.92
N LEU A 112 -9.62 -2.30 1.47
CA LEU A 112 -10.87 -2.53 0.75
C LEU A 112 -10.93 -1.74 -0.57
N VAL A 113 -10.54 -0.47 -0.54
CA VAL A 113 -10.48 0.38 -1.74
C VAL A 113 -9.45 -0.13 -2.74
N PHE A 114 -8.28 -0.56 -2.27
CA PHE A 114 -7.25 -1.17 -3.11
C PHE A 114 -7.76 -2.42 -3.81
N GLU A 115 -8.37 -3.36 -3.07
CA GLU A 115 -8.91 -4.60 -3.62
C GLU A 115 -10.03 -4.33 -4.63
N LEU A 116 -10.96 -3.42 -4.34
CA LEU A 116 -12.01 -3.05 -5.29
C LEU A 116 -11.42 -2.46 -6.58
N THR A 117 -10.40 -1.61 -6.47
CA THR A 117 -9.76 -0.96 -7.62
C THR A 117 -9.03 -1.96 -8.49
N ILE A 118 -8.23 -2.86 -7.89
CA ILE A 118 -7.46 -3.83 -8.65
C ILE A 118 -8.35 -4.91 -9.26
N ASN A 119 -9.40 -5.35 -8.57
CA ASN A 119 -10.31 -6.36 -9.11
C ASN A 119 -11.14 -5.79 -10.28
N PHE A 120 -11.68 -4.58 -10.14
CA PHE A 120 -12.37 -3.89 -11.24
C PHE A 120 -11.45 -3.73 -12.46
N GLY A 121 -10.22 -3.26 -12.24
CA GLY A 121 -9.26 -3.04 -13.33
C GLY A 121 -8.81 -4.31 -14.02
N SER A 122 -8.55 -5.37 -13.24
CA SER A 122 -8.06 -6.65 -13.77
C SER A 122 -9.15 -7.43 -14.51
N ALA A 123 -10.41 -7.27 -14.09
CA ALA A 123 -11.57 -7.82 -14.79
C ALA A 123 -11.99 -7.01 -16.04
N GLY A 124 -11.43 -5.80 -16.22
CA GLY A 124 -11.85 -4.89 -17.29
C GLY A 124 -13.24 -4.26 -17.06
N GLY A 125 -13.74 -4.25 -15.81
CA GLY A 125 -15.05 -3.70 -15.46
C GLY A 125 -15.68 -4.35 -14.23
N LEU A 126 -17.01 -4.20 -14.10
CA LEU A 126 -17.79 -4.88 -13.07
C LEU A 126 -18.02 -6.34 -13.49
N ASP A 127 -17.35 -7.26 -12.80
CA ASP A 127 -17.53 -8.70 -12.97
C ASP A 127 -17.73 -9.35 -11.59
N ILE A 128 -18.92 -9.89 -11.36
CA ILE A 128 -19.31 -10.49 -10.08
C ILE A 128 -18.61 -11.83 -9.87
N GLU A 129 -18.44 -12.63 -10.93
CA GLU A 129 -17.81 -13.95 -10.81
C GLU A 129 -16.32 -13.79 -10.48
N TYR A 130 -15.65 -12.89 -11.19
CA TYR A 130 -14.26 -12.52 -10.91
C TYR A 130 -14.13 -11.98 -9.48
N PHE A 131 -15.02 -11.09 -9.05
CA PHE A 131 -15.00 -10.53 -7.70
C PHE A 131 -15.16 -11.62 -6.62
N LEU A 132 -16.13 -12.52 -6.76
CA LEU A 132 -16.34 -13.62 -5.81
C LEU A 132 -15.15 -14.58 -5.77
N GLY A 133 -14.55 -14.88 -6.93
CA GLY A 133 -13.33 -15.69 -7.03
C GLY A 133 -12.11 -15.03 -6.40
N SER A 134 -12.07 -13.69 -6.33
CA SER A 134 -10.97 -12.93 -5.73
C SER A 134 -11.02 -12.89 -4.19
N LEU A 135 -12.16 -13.20 -3.56
CA LEU A 135 -12.38 -13.02 -2.12
C LEU A 135 -11.33 -13.72 -1.22
N PRO A 136 -10.89 -14.96 -1.49
CA PRO A 136 -9.86 -15.59 -0.67
C PRO A 136 -8.54 -14.80 -0.67
N PHE A 137 -8.17 -14.25 -1.83
CA PHE A 137 -6.97 -13.42 -1.98
C PHE A 137 -7.13 -12.06 -1.30
N ALA A 138 -8.30 -11.42 -1.46
CA ALA A 138 -8.61 -10.15 -0.80
C ALA A 138 -8.59 -10.28 0.73
N LEU A 139 -9.10 -11.39 1.27
CA LEU A 139 -9.03 -11.68 2.72
C LEU A 139 -7.59 -11.91 3.19
N ALA A 140 -6.76 -12.60 2.40
CA ALA A 140 -5.35 -12.78 2.70
C ALA A 140 -4.57 -11.44 2.66
N HIS A 141 -4.82 -10.60 1.66
CA HIS A 141 -4.27 -9.24 1.60
C HIS A 141 -4.68 -8.42 2.81
N LEU A 142 -5.97 -8.46 3.19
CA LEU A 142 -6.48 -7.72 4.34
C LEU A 142 -5.80 -8.17 5.64
N ALA A 143 -5.75 -9.47 5.90
CA ALA A 143 -5.09 -10.00 7.09
C ALA A 143 -3.60 -9.61 7.13
N GLY A 144 -2.87 -9.82 6.02
CA GLY A 144 -1.46 -9.46 5.93
C GLY A 144 -1.22 -7.96 6.13
N ASN A 145 -2.03 -7.12 5.50
CA ASN A 145 -1.93 -5.66 5.62
C ASN A 145 -2.17 -5.21 7.05
N LEU A 146 -3.16 -5.76 7.75
CA LEU A 146 -3.42 -5.42 9.15
C LEU A 146 -2.29 -5.87 10.08
N VAL A 147 -1.70 -7.05 9.85
CA VAL A 147 -0.52 -7.50 10.60
C VAL A 147 0.64 -6.52 10.41
N PHE A 148 0.96 -6.13 9.18
CA PHE A 148 2.00 -5.15 8.91
C PHE A 148 1.67 -3.76 9.47
N ALA A 149 0.40 -3.34 9.43
CA ALA A 149 -0.03 -2.08 10.05
C ALA A 149 0.24 -2.09 11.55
N VAL A 150 -0.07 -3.19 12.26
CA VAL A 150 0.26 -3.32 13.68
C VAL A 150 1.77 -3.26 13.91
N LEU A 151 2.57 -3.99 13.13
CA LEU A 151 4.03 -3.97 13.24
C LEU A 151 4.63 -2.59 12.98
N LEU A 152 4.09 -1.85 12.01
CA LEU A 152 4.55 -0.51 11.64
C LEU A 152 4.06 0.58 12.61
N SER A 153 2.97 0.34 13.33
CA SER A 153 2.29 1.35 14.16
C SER A 153 3.16 1.98 15.25
N GLY A 154 4.12 1.21 15.78
CA GLY A 154 5.08 1.68 16.79
C GLY A 154 6.13 2.66 16.25
N PHE A 155 6.34 2.69 14.93
CA PHE A 155 7.30 3.58 14.26
C PHE A 155 6.67 4.88 13.76
N LEU A 156 5.35 5.01 13.89
CA LEU A 156 4.62 6.17 13.40
C LEU A 156 4.98 7.38 14.28
N PRO A 157 5.48 8.48 13.68
CA PRO A 157 5.86 9.64 14.47
C PRO A 157 4.63 10.20 15.18
N LYS A 158 4.74 10.49 16.47
CA LYS A 158 3.71 11.23 17.19
C LYS A 158 3.72 12.67 16.68
N THR A 159 2.93 12.98 15.66
CA THR A 159 2.84 14.34 15.14
C THR A 159 1.76 15.10 15.91
N SER A 160 2.13 16.12 16.67
CA SER A 160 1.23 17.23 16.99
C SER A 160 1.28 18.18 15.80
N HIS A 161 0.27 18.15 14.94
CA HIS A 161 0.06 19.23 13.97
C HIS A 161 -0.42 20.49 14.69
#